data_AF-A0A662F414-F1
#
_entry.id   AF-A0A662F414-F1
#
_cell.length_a   1.000
_cell.length_b   1.000
_cell.length_c   1.000
_cell.angle_alpha   90.00
_cell.angle_beta   90.00
_cell.angle_gamma   90.00
#
_symmetry.space_group_name_H-M   'P 1'
#
loop_
_entity.id
_entity.type
_entity.pdbx_description
1 polymer ?
#
loop_
_entity_poly.entity_id
_entity_poly.type
_entity_poly.pdbx_seq_one_letter_code
_entity_poly.pdbx_strand_id
1 'polypeptide(L)'
;MLRVVLKACKTLDELWEYVERLHSEHFPRYSLAPIFGGGRITQPKLMCVFINPTAKNISSRMEWRGPRFPFIGTRQVWRVFHRAGFFDSELLNEIEASKYWSLELTNRVLNHLAQRGLYLTNLVKHTGHDATLPNSRHIKLFLPILIREIEIVKPEYIVSFGLLPFTTLTGERIKLNEYYSEIMATKRLRFYTLKHARIYSKVIPCYFPVGRGKPNRAIAILKLIAALGI
;
A
#
# COMPACT_ATOMS: atom_id res chain seq x y z
N MET A 1 7.71 -19.32 16.97
CA MET A 1 8.04 -18.03 17.62
C MET A 1 7.47 -16.83 16.86
N LEU A 2 7.87 -16.54 15.61
CA LEU A 2 7.38 -15.40 14.79
C LEU A 2 5.84 -15.26 14.74
N ARG A 3 5.13 -16.36 14.47
CA ARG A 3 3.65 -16.38 14.43
C ARG A 3 2.99 -16.14 15.79
N VAL A 4 3.68 -16.38 16.91
CA VAL A 4 3.14 -16.16 18.26
C VAL A 4 3.24 -14.68 18.61
N VAL A 5 4.40 -14.07 18.38
CA VAL A 5 4.63 -12.63 18.62
C VAL A 5 3.69 -11.77 17.79
N LEU A 6 3.55 -12.06 16.48
CA LEU A 6 2.64 -11.29 15.62
C LEU A 6 1.16 -11.42 16.02
N LYS A 7 0.74 -12.57 16.57
CA LYS A 7 -0.63 -12.75 17.10
C LYS A 7 -0.86 -11.95 18.38
N ALA A 8 0.20 -11.60 19.11
CA ALA A 8 0.12 -10.80 20.31
C ALA A 8 -0.14 -9.33 19.97
N CYS A 9 0.49 -8.76 18.92
CA CYS A 9 0.25 -7.38 18.47
C CYS A 9 -1.25 -7.17 18.19
N LYS A 10 -1.97 -6.39 19.00
CA LYS A 10 -3.39 -6.05 18.85
C LYS A 10 -3.60 -4.73 18.14
N THR A 11 -2.62 -3.83 18.20
CA THR A 11 -2.65 -2.50 17.60
C THR A 11 -1.61 -2.37 16.47
N LEU A 12 -1.76 -1.32 15.65
CA LEU A 12 -0.77 -1.00 14.64
C LEU A 12 0.55 -0.55 15.28
N ASP A 13 0.51 0.16 16.40
CA ASP A 13 1.73 0.64 17.09
C ASP A 13 2.60 -0.53 17.55
N GLU A 14 2.01 -1.54 18.21
CA GLU A 14 2.72 -2.77 18.58
C GLU A 14 3.25 -3.54 17.36
N LEU A 15 2.54 -3.48 16.23
CA LEU A 15 3.00 -4.10 14.99
C LEU A 15 4.18 -3.31 14.39
N TRP A 16 4.20 -1.99 14.49
CA TRP A 16 5.27 -1.13 14.01
C TRP A 16 6.53 -1.23 14.85
N GLU A 17 6.41 -1.27 16.18
CA GLU A 17 7.53 -1.59 17.07
C GLU A 17 8.16 -2.95 16.71
N TYR A 18 7.32 -3.95 16.40
CA TYR A 18 7.80 -5.24 15.92
C TYR A 18 8.55 -5.13 14.59
N VAL A 19 8.05 -4.34 13.64
CA VAL A 19 8.71 -4.12 12.34
C VAL A 19 10.05 -3.42 12.52
N GLU A 20 10.15 -2.43 13.41
CA GLU A 20 11.40 -1.73 13.70
C GLU A 20 12.44 -2.68 14.29
N ARG A 21 12.06 -3.50 15.27
CA ARG A 21 12.94 -4.52 15.83
C ARG A 21 13.39 -5.52 14.76
N LEU A 22 12.46 -6.06 13.97
CA LEU A 22 12.76 -6.99 12.88
C LEU A 22 13.70 -6.35 11.85
N HIS A 23 13.50 -5.06 11.54
CA HIS A 23 14.35 -4.34 10.61
C HIS A 23 15.79 -4.21 11.15
N SER A 24 15.93 -3.81 12.41
CA SER A 24 17.24 -3.70 13.08
C SER A 24 17.97 -5.04 13.17
N GLU A 25 17.26 -6.14 13.43
CA GLU A 25 17.84 -7.49 13.53
C GLU A 25 18.30 -8.04 12.17
N HIS A 26 17.48 -7.86 11.12
CA HIS A 26 17.75 -8.46 9.82
C HIS A 26 18.54 -7.55 8.86
N PHE A 27 18.55 -6.23 9.11
CA PHE A 27 19.17 -5.22 8.26
C PHE A 27 19.94 -4.15 9.09
N PRO A 28 20.84 -4.54 10.00
CA PRO A 28 21.44 -3.65 11.01
C PRO A 28 22.30 -2.49 10.47
N ARG A 29 22.77 -2.58 9.21
CA ARG A 29 23.62 -1.57 8.57
C ARG A 29 22.91 -0.85 7.42
N TYR A 30 21.59 -1.00 7.33
CA TYR A 30 20.82 -0.43 6.25
C TYR A 30 20.46 1.02 6.54
N SER A 31 20.70 1.91 5.57
CA SER A 31 20.61 3.37 5.78
C SER A 31 19.21 3.96 5.58
N LEU A 32 18.22 3.14 5.28
CA LEU A 32 16.83 3.56 5.08
C LEU A 32 15.92 2.87 6.11
N ALA A 33 15.02 3.65 6.68
CA ALA A 33 13.99 3.16 7.58
C ALA A 33 12.93 2.35 6.81
N PRO A 34 12.25 1.41 7.50
CA PRO A 34 11.05 0.77 6.95
C PRO A 34 9.93 1.79 6.74
N ILE A 35 9.03 1.50 5.79
CA ILE A 35 7.79 2.26 5.59
C ILE A 35 6.61 1.39 6.00
N PHE A 36 5.79 1.93 6.89
CA PHE A 36 4.61 1.28 7.45
C PHE A 36 3.37 1.48 6.57
N GLY A 37 2.20 1.12 7.09
CA GLY A 37 0.91 1.50 6.52
C GLY A 37 0.39 2.82 7.10
N GLY A 38 -0.50 3.51 6.38
CA GLY A 38 -1.11 4.76 6.84
C GLY A 38 -2.41 5.11 6.11
N GLY A 39 -3.25 5.92 6.75
CA GLY A 39 -4.56 6.34 6.27
C GLY A 39 -5.65 6.02 7.31
N ARG A 40 -6.81 5.53 6.87
CA ARG A 40 -7.87 5.07 7.79
C ARG A 40 -7.50 3.73 8.43
N ILE A 41 -7.11 3.78 9.70
CA ILE A 41 -6.57 2.63 10.44
C ILE A 41 -7.62 1.63 10.95
N THR A 42 -8.91 1.96 10.85
CA THR A 42 -10.02 1.09 11.27
C THR A 42 -11.07 1.01 10.18
N GLN A 43 -11.30 -0.20 9.70
CA GLN A 43 -12.27 -0.55 8.65
C GLN A 43 -12.24 0.44 7.47
N PRO A 44 -11.08 0.64 6.81
CA PRO A 44 -11.06 1.39 5.57
C PRO A 44 -11.92 0.68 4.53
N LYS A 45 -12.61 1.45 3.71
CA LYS A 45 -13.31 0.91 2.55
C LYS A 45 -12.31 0.26 1.59
N LEU A 46 -11.13 0.87 1.43
CA LEU A 46 -10.09 0.36 0.54
C LEU A 46 -8.69 0.38 1.16
N MET A 47 -8.04 -0.79 1.19
CA MET A 47 -6.62 -0.93 1.44
C MET A 47 -5.85 -1.14 0.13
N CYS A 48 -4.90 -0.27 -0.16
CA CYS A 48 -4.01 -0.36 -1.31
C CYS A 48 -2.68 -1.01 -0.90
N VAL A 49 -2.38 -2.20 -1.44
CA VAL A 49 -1.15 -2.94 -1.17
C VAL A 49 -0.19 -2.83 -2.36
N PHE A 50 0.92 -2.14 -2.16
CA PHE A 50 2.02 -2.01 -3.12
C PHE A 50 3.10 -3.07 -2.88
N ILE A 51 4.21 -3.00 -3.62
CA ILE A 51 5.28 -4.02 -3.58
C ILE A 51 6.21 -3.75 -2.38
N ASN A 52 7.13 -2.80 -2.54
CA ASN A 52 8.05 -2.33 -1.52
C ASN A 52 8.28 -0.83 -1.69
N PRO A 53 8.58 -0.11 -0.60
CA PRO A 53 9.03 1.27 -0.68
C PRO A 53 10.40 1.37 -1.34
N THR A 54 10.72 2.55 -1.87
CA THR A 54 12.03 2.90 -2.42
C THR A 54 12.55 4.16 -1.74
N ALA A 55 13.84 4.48 -1.88
CA ALA A 55 14.46 5.70 -1.36
C ALA A 55 13.79 7.01 -1.87
N LYS A 56 12.99 6.94 -2.94
CA LYS A 56 12.16 8.07 -3.40
C LYS A 56 11.07 8.47 -2.40
N ASN A 57 10.65 7.54 -1.53
CA ASN A 57 9.83 7.90 -0.39
C ASN A 57 10.72 8.62 0.63
N ILE A 58 10.55 9.92 0.77
CA ILE A 58 11.45 10.72 1.61
C ILE A 58 11.32 10.37 3.09
N SER A 59 10.20 9.77 3.51
CA SER A 59 10.00 9.24 4.85
C SER A 59 10.76 7.93 5.08
N SER A 60 11.67 7.53 4.19
CA SER A 60 12.64 6.46 4.44
C SER A 60 13.96 6.98 5.04
N ARG A 61 14.20 8.30 4.98
CA ARG A 61 15.38 8.93 5.58
C ARG A 61 15.35 8.79 7.11
N MET A 62 16.49 8.48 7.73
CA MET A 62 16.57 8.25 9.17
C MET A 62 16.25 9.51 9.99
N GLU A 63 16.47 10.69 9.41
CA GLU A 63 16.21 11.99 10.03
C GLU A 63 14.72 12.38 9.96
N TRP A 64 13.90 11.70 9.16
CA TRP A 64 12.46 11.95 9.12
C TRP A 64 11.82 11.67 10.48
N ARG A 65 11.12 12.66 11.04
CA ARG A 65 10.46 12.57 12.36
C ARG A 65 8.93 12.46 12.28
N GLY A 66 8.38 12.38 11.07
CA GLY A 66 6.94 12.23 10.84
C GLY A 66 6.50 10.78 10.62
N PRO A 67 5.20 10.59 10.35
CA PRO A 67 4.66 9.31 9.92
C PRO A 67 5.40 8.76 8.69
N ARG A 68 5.57 7.43 8.63
CA ARG A 68 6.21 6.73 7.51
C ARG A 68 5.19 5.85 6.81
N PHE A 69 4.60 6.35 5.73
CA PHE A 69 3.64 5.61 4.90
C PHE A 69 3.99 5.73 3.41
N PRO A 70 3.38 4.93 2.52
CA PRO A 70 3.75 4.92 1.10
C PRO A 70 3.62 6.30 0.45
N PHE A 71 4.56 6.60 -0.44
CA PHE A 71 4.50 7.72 -1.39
C PHE A 71 4.65 9.15 -0.87
N ILE A 72 5.06 9.34 0.39
CA ILE A 72 5.50 10.65 0.89
C ILE A 72 6.66 11.15 0.00
N GLY A 73 6.51 12.37 -0.53
CA GLY A 73 7.50 12.98 -1.43
C GLY A 73 7.40 12.56 -2.89
N THR A 74 6.39 11.78 -3.29
CA THR A 74 6.24 11.32 -4.69
C THR A 74 4.96 11.84 -5.35
N ARG A 75 5.07 12.74 -6.33
CA ARG A 75 3.89 13.40 -6.93
C ARG A 75 3.03 12.50 -7.84
N GLN A 76 3.67 11.59 -8.58
CA GLN A 76 3.01 10.88 -9.69
C GLN A 76 1.86 9.97 -9.26
N VAL A 77 1.97 9.34 -8.08
CA VAL A 77 0.91 8.47 -7.58
C VAL A 77 -0.33 9.27 -7.16
N TRP A 78 -0.16 10.46 -6.57
CA TRP A 78 -1.27 11.33 -6.19
C TRP A 78 -2.05 11.80 -7.42
N ARG A 79 -1.38 12.06 -8.55
CA ARG A 79 -2.04 12.31 -9.84
C ARG A 79 -2.89 11.14 -10.32
N VAL A 80 -2.43 9.90 -10.11
CA VAL A 80 -3.19 8.70 -10.47
C VAL A 80 -4.43 8.56 -9.59
N PHE A 81 -4.28 8.74 -8.28
CA PHE A 81 -5.40 8.67 -7.34
C PHE A 81 -6.41 9.80 -7.61
N HIS A 82 -5.95 11.01 -7.90
CA HIS A 82 -6.80 12.14 -8.30
C HIS A 82 -7.60 11.84 -9.56
N ARG A 83 -6.92 11.42 -10.65
CA ARG A 83 -7.59 11.06 -11.92
C ARG A 83 -8.56 9.89 -11.78
N ALA A 84 -8.42 9.08 -10.74
CA ALA A 84 -9.32 7.98 -10.41
C ALA A 84 -10.46 8.37 -9.46
N GLY A 85 -10.48 9.59 -8.92
CA GLY A 85 -11.52 10.10 -8.01
C GLY A 85 -11.24 9.89 -6.52
N PHE A 86 -10.03 9.45 -6.15
CA PHE A 86 -9.64 9.15 -4.76
C PHE A 86 -8.85 10.27 -4.08
N PHE A 87 -8.50 11.33 -4.81
CA PHE A 87 -7.70 12.43 -4.30
C PHE A 87 -8.28 13.76 -4.74
N ASP A 88 -8.33 14.75 -3.86
CA ASP A 88 -8.91 16.05 -4.19
C ASP A 88 -7.94 16.91 -5.02
N SER A 89 -8.50 17.89 -5.73
CA SER A 89 -7.71 18.79 -6.57
C SER A 89 -6.91 19.80 -5.76
N GLU A 90 -7.41 20.25 -4.61
CA GLU A 90 -6.78 21.30 -3.80
C GLU A 90 -5.43 20.82 -3.23
N LEU A 91 -5.44 19.67 -2.56
CA LEU A 91 -4.28 19.01 -1.99
C LEU A 91 -3.34 18.50 -3.07
N LEU A 92 -3.85 18.09 -4.25
CA LEU A 92 -2.97 17.79 -5.38
C LEU A 92 -2.21 19.04 -5.83
N ASN A 93 -2.92 20.16 -6.01
CA ASN A 93 -2.30 21.43 -6.41
C ASN A 93 -1.26 21.88 -5.38
N GLU A 94 -1.54 21.72 -4.09
CA GLU A 94 -0.58 21.98 -3.02
C GLU A 94 0.67 21.08 -3.11
N ILE A 95 0.51 19.77 -3.34
CA ILE A 95 1.62 18.83 -3.56
C ILE A 95 2.47 19.23 -4.77
N GLU A 96 1.84 19.73 -5.83
CA GLU A 96 2.51 20.16 -7.06
C GLU A 96 3.25 21.49 -6.89
N ALA A 97 2.64 22.45 -6.19
CA ALA A 97 3.22 23.75 -5.89
C ALA A 97 4.33 23.68 -4.83
N SER A 98 4.27 22.69 -3.93
CA SER A 98 5.24 22.52 -2.85
C SER A 98 6.63 22.18 -3.36
N LYS A 99 7.61 23.06 -3.12
CA LYS A 99 9.03 22.80 -3.42
C LYS A 99 9.60 21.68 -2.54
N TYR A 100 9.17 21.62 -1.28
CA TYR A 100 9.55 20.61 -0.30
C TYR A 100 8.32 19.97 0.31
N TRP A 101 8.40 18.70 0.66
CA TRP A 101 7.31 17.98 1.29
C TRP A 101 7.44 18.08 2.82
N SER A 102 6.57 18.89 3.44
CA SER A 102 6.60 19.18 4.89
C SER A 102 5.85 18.12 5.72
N LEU A 103 6.02 18.18 7.04
CA LEU A 103 5.23 17.39 7.98
C LEU A 103 3.75 17.81 7.97
N GLU A 104 3.47 19.10 7.81
CA GLU A 104 2.12 19.62 7.66
C GLU A 104 1.42 19.02 6.44
N LEU A 105 2.07 19.08 5.27
CA LEU A 105 1.57 18.45 4.04
C LEU A 105 1.36 16.94 4.22
N THR A 106 2.30 16.27 4.91
CA THR A 106 2.16 14.85 5.25
C THR A 106 0.90 14.56 6.05
N ASN A 107 0.61 15.36 7.07
CA ASN A 107 -0.57 15.20 7.91
C ASN A 107 -1.86 15.50 7.14
N ARG A 108 -1.87 16.53 6.26
CA ARG A 108 -3.00 16.80 5.36
C ARG A 108 -3.30 15.61 4.45
N VAL A 109 -2.28 15.03 3.82
CA VAL A 109 -2.42 13.81 3.00
C VAL A 109 -2.94 12.63 3.80
N LEU A 110 -2.40 12.39 4.99
CA LEU A 110 -2.83 11.29 5.85
C LEU A 110 -4.30 11.44 6.28
N ASN A 111 -4.70 12.66 6.67
CA ASN A 111 -6.08 13.00 7.04
C ASN A 111 -7.04 12.82 5.86
N HIS A 112 -6.65 13.28 4.66
CA HIS A 112 -7.44 13.09 3.45
C HIS A 112 -7.66 11.61 3.13
N LEU A 113 -6.60 10.79 3.20
CA LEU A 113 -6.71 9.34 3.04
C LEU A 113 -7.69 8.74 4.07
N ALA A 114 -7.58 9.16 5.33
CA ALA A 114 -8.46 8.67 6.39
C ALA A 114 -9.93 9.02 6.14
N GLN A 115 -10.22 10.27 5.77
CA GLN A 115 -11.56 10.75 5.43
C GLN A 115 -12.16 10.03 4.22
N ARG A 116 -11.33 9.72 3.21
CA ARG A 116 -11.74 8.96 2.02
C ARG A 116 -11.82 7.45 2.24
N GLY A 117 -11.56 6.97 3.46
CA GLY A 117 -11.61 5.55 3.79
C GLY A 117 -10.50 4.73 3.13
N LEU A 118 -9.36 5.36 2.85
CA LEU A 118 -8.22 4.74 2.20
C LEU A 118 -7.13 4.40 3.21
N TYR A 119 -6.50 3.25 3.01
CA TYR A 119 -5.31 2.84 3.74
C TYR A 119 -4.24 2.38 2.74
N LEU A 120 -3.05 2.96 2.78
CA LEU A 120 -1.95 2.63 1.88
C LEU A 120 -0.90 1.82 2.63
N THR A 121 -0.42 0.73 2.03
CA THR A 121 0.63 -0.10 2.61
C THR A 121 1.44 -0.87 1.56
N ASN A 122 2.50 -1.57 1.98
CA ASN A 122 3.34 -2.39 1.10
C ASN A 122 3.33 -3.87 1.52
N LEU A 123 3.54 -4.78 0.57
CA LEU A 123 3.82 -6.18 0.87
C LEU A 123 5.08 -6.35 1.72
N VAL A 124 6.12 -5.61 1.38
CA VAL A 124 7.41 -5.58 2.10
C VAL A 124 7.62 -4.20 2.68
N LYS A 125 7.89 -4.11 3.99
CA LYS A 125 8.13 -2.81 4.67
C LYS A 125 9.56 -2.30 4.50
N HIS A 126 10.50 -3.19 4.17
CA HIS A 126 11.88 -2.84 3.87
C HIS A 126 11.97 -1.95 2.62
N THR A 127 12.67 -0.83 2.76
CA THR A 127 12.89 0.14 1.68
C THR A 127 14.05 -0.31 0.81
N GLY A 128 13.87 -0.34 -0.51
CA GLY A 128 14.99 -0.54 -1.44
C GLY A 128 15.69 0.77 -1.78
N HIS A 129 16.98 0.72 -2.12
CA HIS A 129 17.68 1.89 -2.69
C HIS A 129 17.08 2.29 -4.05
N ASP A 130 16.53 1.32 -4.78
CA ASP A 130 15.93 1.51 -6.10
C ASP A 130 14.61 0.73 -6.25
N ALA A 131 14.15 0.56 -7.49
CA ALA A 131 12.91 -0.13 -7.84
C ALA A 131 13.07 -1.66 -8.00
N THR A 132 14.18 -2.24 -7.53
CA THR A 132 14.38 -3.69 -7.56
C THR A 132 13.32 -4.40 -6.71
N LEU A 133 12.76 -5.47 -7.25
CA LEU A 133 11.73 -6.25 -6.58
C LEU A 133 12.28 -7.01 -5.37
N PRO A 134 11.50 -7.16 -4.29
CA PRO A 134 11.92 -7.93 -3.15
C PRO A 134 12.02 -9.41 -3.50
N ASN A 135 13.09 -10.05 -3.03
CA ASN A 135 13.28 -11.49 -3.17
C ASN A 135 12.39 -12.30 -2.19
N SER A 136 12.43 -13.64 -2.31
CA SER A 136 11.66 -14.56 -1.49
C SER A 136 11.94 -14.42 0.02
N ARG A 137 13.17 -14.07 0.42
CA ARG A 137 13.54 -13.84 1.82
C ARG A 137 12.76 -12.66 2.41
N HIS A 138 12.71 -11.54 1.69
CA HIS A 138 11.92 -10.38 2.11
C HIS A 138 10.44 -10.72 2.22
N ILE A 139 9.87 -11.39 1.21
CA ILE A 139 8.45 -11.76 1.22
C ILE A 139 8.13 -12.67 2.40
N LYS A 140 8.97 -13.67 2.69
CA LYS A 140 8.79 -14.58 3.82
C LYS A 140 8.82 -13.86 5.18
N LEU A 141 9.64 -12.82 5.32
CA LEU A 141 9.70 -12.01 6.54
C LEU A 141 8.47 -11.12 6.71
N PHE A 142 8.03 -10.43 5.65
CA PHE A 142 7.02 -9.38 5.76
C PHE A 142 5.58 -9.80 5.45
N LEU A 143 5.35 -10.93 4.76
CA LEU A 143 3.99 -11.40 4.51
C LEU A 143 3.19 -11.63 5.82
N PRO A 144 3.74 -12.31 6.86
CA PRO A 144 3.02 -12.45 8.13
C PRO A 144 2.67 -11.11 8.79
N ILE A 145 3.50 -10.08 8.62
CA ILE A 145 3.25 -8.72 9.11
C ILE A 145 2.08 -8.10 8.34
N LEU A 146 2.08 -8.17 7.00
CA LEU A 146 0.96 -7.64 6.20
C LEU A 146 -0.35 -8.36 6.53
N ILE A 147 -0.34 -9.68 6.72
CA ILE A 147 -1.54 -10.41 7.13
C ILE A 147 -2.04 -9.91 8.49
N ARG A 148 -1.13 -9.68 9.44
CA ARG A 148 -1.52 -9.14 10.75
C ARG A 148 -2.07 -7.72 10.67
N GLU A 149 -1.44 -6.87 9.87
CA GLU A 149 -1.91 -5.51 9.57
C GLU A 149 -3.33 -5.52 9.00
N ILE A 150 -3.60 -6.40 8.02
CA ILE A 150 -4.93 -6.59 7.44
C ILE A 150 -5.94 -7.03 8.51
N GLU A 151 -5.58 -7.96 9.41
CA GLU A 151 -6.46 -8.41 10.50
C GLU A 151 -6.77 -7.32 11.54
N ILE A 152 -5.83 -6.41 11.79
CA ILE A 152 -6.00 -5.27 12.70
C ILE A 152 -6.87 -4.20 12.04
N VAL A 153 -6.54 -3.84 10.80
CA VAL A 153 -7.18 -2.73 10.06
C VAL A 153 -8.56 -3.11 9.53
N LYS A 154 -8.77 -4.38 9.16
CA LYS A 154 -10.03 -4.95 8.66
C LYS A 154 -10.62 -4.22 7.45
N PRO A 155 -9.88 -4.09 6.34
CA PRO A 155 -10.40 -3.42 5.14
C PRO A 155 -11.57 -4.18 4.51
N GLU A 156 -12.52 -3.44 3.92
CA GLU A 156 -13.60 -4.04 3.13
C GLU A 156 -13.06 -4.63 1.80
N TYR A 157 -12.32 -3.80 1.06
CA TYR A 157 -11.64 -4.19 -0.18
C TYR A 157 -10.12 -4.01 -0.06
N ILE A 158 -9.39 -4.88 -0.74
CA ILE A 158 -7.94 -4.79 -0.91
C ILE A 158 -7.63 -4.66 -2.40
N VAL A 159 -6.89 -3.63 -2.80
CA VAL A 159 -6.35 -3.51 -4.16
C VAL A 159 -4.87 -3.83 -4.12
N SER A 160 -4.48 -4.91 -4.80
CA SER A 160 -3.08 -5.31 -4.92
C SER A 160 -2.47 -4.72 -6.20
N PHE A 161 -1.50 -3.81 -6.05
CA PHE A 161 -0.84 -3.14 -7.15
C PHE A 161 0.35 -3.96 -7.67
N GLY A 162 0.12 -4.68 -8.78
CA GLY A 162 1.07 -5.60 -9.40
C GLY A 162 0.81 -7.07 -9.05
N LEU A 163 1.36 -7.98 -9.86
CA LEU A 163 1.17 -9.42 -9.69
C LEU A 163 1.84 -9.96 -8.42
N LEU A 164 2.94 -9.36 -7.96
CA LEU A 164 3.65 -9.83 -6.78
C LEU A 164 2.78 -9.76 -5.51
N PRO A 165 2.23 -8.60 -5.10
CA PRO A 165 1.31 -8.55 -3.97
C PRO A 165 0.04 -9.37 -4.23
N PHE A 166 -0.48 -9.38 -5.46
CA PHE A 166 -1.67 -10.17 -5.81
C PHE A 166 -1.47 -11.66 -5.51
N THR A 167 -0.51 -12.31 -6.18
CA THR A 167 -0.27 -13.75 -6.04
C THR A 167 0.16 -14.11 -4.61
N THR A 168 0.88 -13.22 -3.93
CA THR A 168 1.28 -13.48 -2.53
C THR A 168 0.08 -13.48 -1.59
N LEU A 169 -0.89 -12.57 -1.79
CA LEU A 169 -2.07 -12.47 -0.95
C LEU A 169 -3.12 -13.54 -1.26
N THR A 170 -3.31 -13.92 -2.52
CA THR A 170 -4.42 -14.80 -2.93
C THR A 170 -3.98 -16.23 -3.23
N GLY A 171 -2.71 -16.44 -3.61
CA GLY A 171 -2.22 -17.68 -4.21
C GLY A 171 -2.59 -17.86 -5.68
N GLU A 172 -3.35 -16.93 -6.25
CA GLU A 172 -3.86 -17.00 -7.61
C GLU A 172 -2.82 -16.55 -8.63
N ARG A 173 -2.85 -17.18 -9.80
CA ARG A 173 -2.01 -16.83 -10.95
C ARG A 173 -2.90 -16.36 -12.09
N ILE A 174 -2.77 -15.09 -12.45
CA ILE A 174 -3.54 -14.47 -13.53
C ILE A 174 -2.62 -13.68 -14.45
N LYS A 175 -3.11 -13.35 -15.64
CA LYS A 175 -2.51 -12.30 -16.47
C LYS A 175 -3.32 -11.02 -16.31
N LEU A 176 -2.68 -9.94 -15.82
CA LEU A 176 -3.35 -8.65 -15.62
C LEU A 176 -4.01 -8.09 -16.90
N ASN A 177 -3.48 -8.41 -18.08
CA ASN A 177 -4.06 -7.96 -19.34
C ASN A 177 -5.42 -8.62 -19.62
N GLU A 178 -5.53 -9.93 -19.38
CA GLU A 178 -6.79 -10.66 -19.56
C GLU A 178 -7.83 -10.18 -18.55
N TYR A 179 -7.44 -10.06 -17.27
CA TYR A 179 -8.29 -9.47 -16.23
C TYR A 179 -8.79 -8.08 -16.63
N TYR A 180 -7.88 -7.20 -17.07
CA TYR A 180 -8.23 -5.84 -17.48
C TYR A 180 -9.22 -5.83 -18.65
N SER A 181 -8.96 -6.61 -19.70
CA SER A 181 -9.86 -6.68 -20.86
C SER A 181 -11.26 -7.15 -20.46
N GLU A 182 -11.34 -8.17 -19.61
CA GLU A 182 -12.60 -8.71 -19.09
C GLU A 182 -13.42 -7.65 -18.34
N ILE A 183 -12.81 -6.99 -17.34
CA ILE A 183 -13.53 -6.01 -16.51
C ILE A 183 -13.85 -4.73 -17.28
N MET A 184 -13.06 -4.37 -18.30
CA MET A 184 -13.35 -3.22 -19.14
C MET A 184 -14.48 -3.48 -20.13
N ALA A 185 -14.60 -4.72 -20.64
CA ALA A 185 -15.69 -5.12 -21.51
C ALA A 185 -17.01 -5.25 -20.75
N THR A 186 -16.98 -5.87 -19.57
CA THR A 186 -18.18 -6.16 -18.76
C THR A 186 -18.57 -5.01 -17.82
N LYS A 187 -17.65 -4.07 -17.55
CA LYS A 187 -17.76 -3.06 -16.49
C LYS A 187 -18.01 -3.65 -15.09
N ARG A 188 -17.67 -4.92 -14.88
CA ARG A 188 -17.84 -5.64 -13.62
C ARG A 188 -16.50 -6.08 -13.08
N LEU A 189 -16.23 -5.78 -11.81
CA LEU A 189 -15.02 -6.22 -11.13
C LEU A 189 -15.13 -7.71 -10.77
N ARG A 190 -14.09 -8.46 -11.09
CA ARG A 190 -13.87 -9.80 -10.54
C ARG A 190 -13.03 -9.70 -9.26
N PHE A 191 -13.50 -10.37 -8.22
CA PHE A 191 -12.89 -10.38 -6.89
C PHE A 191 -12.21 -11.71 -6.61
N TYR A 192 -11.22 -11.67 -5.74
CA TYR A 192 -10.48 -12.84 -5.24
C TYR A 192 -10.49 -12.84 -3.71
N THR A 193 -10.24 -14.00 -3.12
CA THR A 193 -10.25 -14.15 -1.66
C THR A 193 -8.83 -14.05 -1.12
N LEU A 194 -8.68 -13.34 -0.01
CA LEU A 194 -7.44 -13.29 0.74
C LEU A 194 -7.10 -14.67 1.32
N LYS A 195 -5.86 -15.11 1.16
CA LYS A 195 -5.34 -16.34 1.76
C LYS A 195 -4.78 -16.03 3.16
N HIS A 196 -4.90 -16.99 4.08
CA HIS A 196 -4.25 -17.00 5.40
C HIS A 196 -4.73 -15.97 6.45
N ALA A 197 -5.52 -14.97 6.07
CA ALA A 197 -6.12 -14.05 7.04
C ALA A 197 -7.40 -14.63 7.64
N ARG A 198 -7.70 -14.24 8.89
CA ARG A 198 -8.94 -14.61 9.59
C ARG A 198 -10.13 -13.71 9.29
N ILE A 199 -10.04 -12.90 8.22
CA ILE A 199 -11.09 -11.99 7.81
C ILE A 199 -11.42 -12.20 6.34
N TYR A 200 -12.65 -11.85 5.97
CA TYR A 200 -13.12 -11.87 4.59
C TYR A 200 -12.96 -10.48 3.97
N SER A 201 -11.86 -10.26 3.26
CA SER A 201 -11.66 -9.08 2.41
C SER A 201 -11.55 -9.50 0.96
N LYS A 202 -12.23 -8.79 0.06
CA LYS A 202 -12.16 -9.03 -1.38
C LYS A 202 -10.90 -8.38 -1.95
N VAL A 203 -10.11 -9.14 -2.70
CA VAL A 203 -8.88 -8.69 -3.34
C VAL A 203 -9.14 -8.38 -4.82
N ILE A 204 -8.64 -7.24 -5.28
CA ILE A 204 -8.79 -6.74 -6.65
C ILE A 204 -7.39 -6.50 -7.23
N PRO A 205 -6.97 -7.21 -8.29
CA PRO A 205 -5.68 -6.97 -8.93
C PRO A 205 -5.71 -5.65 -9.70
N CYS A 206 -4.62 -4.87 -9.59
CA CYS A 206 -4.45 -3.62 -10.31
C CYS A 206 -3.04 -3.50 -10.89
N TYR A 207 -2.89 -2.69 -11.94
CA TYR A 207 -1.57 -2.33 -12.46
C TYR A 207 -0.85 -1.39 -11.50
N PHE A 208 0.47 -1.52 -11.39
CA PHE A 208 1.27 -0.58 -10.62
C PHE A 208 1.07 0.85 -11.17
N PRO A 209 0.88 1.87 -10.30
CA PRO A 209 0.36 3.16 -10.75
C PRO A 209 1.43 4.08 -11.33
N VAL A 210 2.72 3.77 -11.17
CA VAL A 210 3.83 4.65 -11.56
C VAL A 210 5.00 3.87 -12.16
N GLY A 211 6.03 4.58 -12.66
CA GLY A 211 7.25 3.96 -13.19
C GLY A 211 6.98 3.11 -14.43
N ARG A 212 7.51 1.87 -14.46
CA ARG A 212 7.29 0.90 -15.55
C ARG A 212 5.89 0.27 -15.54
N GLY A 213 4.99 0.73 -14.65
CA GLY A 213 3.60 0.30 -14.57
C GLY A 213 2.75 0.79 -15.74
N LYS A 214 1.43 0.60 -15.63
CA LYS A 214 0.44 1.06 -16.63
C LYS A 214 -0.54 2.03 -15.98
N PRO A 215 -0.17 3.30 -15.73
CA PRO A 215 -0.98 4.27 -14.98
C PRO A 215 -2.40 4.42 -15.51
N ASN A 216 -2.58 4.56 -16.83
CA ASN A 216 -3.92 4.71 -17.40
C ASN A 216 -4.82 3.49 -17.17
N ARG A 217 -4.25 2.27 -17.17
CA ARG A 217 -5.01 1.06 -16.83
C ARG A 217 -5.31 0.99 -15.34
N ALA A 218 -4.36 1.39 -14.49
CA ALA A 218 -4.59 1.50 -13.05
C ALA A 218 -5.75 2.46 -12.75
N ILE A 219 -5.76 3.64 -13.38
CA ILE A 219 -6.85 4.63 -13.27
C ILE A 219 -8.19 4.02 -13.68
N ALA A 220 -8.25 3.31 -14.81
CA ALA A 220 -9.50 2.71 -15.27
C ALA A 220 -10.05 1.66 -14.30
N ILE A 221 -9.19 0.80 -13.72
CA ILE A 221 -9.59 -0.16 -12.68
C ILE A 221 -10.06 0.58 -11.42
N LEU A 222 -9.30 1.58 -10.97
CA LEU A 222 -9.66 2.38 -9.80
C LEU A 222 -11.00 3.12 -9.97
N LYS A 223 -11.32 3.62 -11.17
CA LYS A 223 -12.65 4.20 -11.45
C LYS A 223 -13.79 3.20 -11.30
N LEU A 224 -13.61 1.94 -11.72
CA LEU A 224 -14.61 0.90 -11.47
C LEU A 224 -14.75 0.59 -9.98
N ILE A 225 -13.65 0.68 -9.22
CA ILE A 225 -13.66 0.50 -7.77
C ILE A 225 -14.40 1.66 -7.08
N ALA A 226 -14.15 2.90 -7.48
CA ALA A 226 -14.87 4.08 -6.97
C ALA A 226 -16.39 3.96 -7.20
N ALA A 227 -16.80 3.37 -8.32
CA ALA A 227 -18.21 3.11 -8.64
C ALA A 227 -18.89 2.09 -7.71
N LEU A 228 -18.16 1.41 -6.81
CA LEU A 228 -18.73 0.55 -5.76
C LEU A 228 -19.36 1.35 -4.60
N GLY A 229 -19.31 2.70 -4.62
CA GLY A 229 -19.79 3.54 -3.51
C GLY A 229 -18.74 3.77 -2.42
N ILE A 230 -17.46 3.69 -2.82
CA ILE A 230 -16.30 3.91 -1.94
C ILE A 230 -16.06 5.40 -1.74
#